data_AF-A0A7K5FZP1-F1
#
_entry.id   AF-A0A7K5FZP1-F1
#
_cell.length_a   1.000
_cell.length_b   1.000
_cell.length_c   1.000
_cell.angle_alpha   90.00
_cell.angle_beta   90.00
_cell.angle_gamma   90.00
#
_symmetry.space_group_name_H-M   'P 1'
#
loop_
_entity.id
_entity.type
_entity.pdbx_description
1 polymer ?
#
loop_
_entity_poly.entity_id
_entity_poly.type
_entity_poly.pdbx_seq_one_letter_code
_entity_poly.pdbx_strand_id
1 'polypeptide(L)'
;MSCKALAICLLGLLALSSACYIQNCPIGGKRAVLDMDIRKCLPCGPRNKGRCFGPNVCCGEELGCYLGTSETLRCQEETFLPTPCEAGHKPCGSGGGTCAAPGICCGTEGCLLDSSCDQETLF
;
A
#
# COMPACT_ATOMS: atom_id res chain seq x y z
N MET A 1 2.68 23.78 55.35
CA MET A 1 1.75 22.89 54.59
C MET A 1 1.83 23.05 53.07
N SER A 2 2.57 24.03 52.53
CA SER A 2 2.64 24.32 51.08
C SER A 2 3.59 23.41 50.28
N CYS A 3 4.71 22.95 50.85
CA CYS A 3 5.67 22.07 50.14
C CYS A 3 5.12 20.68 49.80
N LYS A 4 4.24 20.11 50.64
CA LYS A 4 3.67 18.77 50.37
C LYS A 4 2.69 18.82 49.20
N ALA A 5 1.88 19.89 49.12
CA ALA A 5 0.98 20.12 47.99
C ALA A 5 1.76 20.34 46.68
N LEU A 6 2.85 21.13 46.73
CA LEU A 6 3.74 21.33 45.58
C LEU A 6 4.39 20.02 45.10
N ALA A 7 4.86 19.18 46.03
CA ALA A 7 5.45 17.89 45.68
C ALA A 7 4.42 16.95 45.03
N ILE A 8 3.18 16.91 45.55
CA ILE A 8 2.08 16.13 44.97
C ILE A 8 1.71 16.64 43.56
N CYS A 9 1.65 17.96 43.36
CA CYS A 9 1.40 18.55 42.05
C CYS A 9 2.51 18.20 41.03
N LEU A 10 3.79 18.29 41.43
CA LEU A 10 4.92 17.94 40.56
C LEU A 10 4.88 16.46 40.16
N LEU A 11 4.62 15.56 41.11
CA LEU A 11 4.47 14.12 40.85
C LEU A 11 3.29 13.82 39.90
N GLY A 12 2.17 14.53 40.08
CA GLY A 12 1.01 14.41 39.19
C GLY A 12 1.32 14.86 37.75
N LEU A 13 1.99 16.00 37.58
CA LEU A 13 2.40 16.51 36.25
C LEU A 13 3.37 15.57 35.53
N LEU A 14 4.33 14.99 36.26
CA LEU A 14 5.25 13.98 35.73
C LEU A 14 4.51 12.73 35.24
N ALA A 15 3.56 12.22 36.03
CA ALA A 15 2.74 11.07 35.65
C ALA A 15 1.89 11.36 34.38
N LEU A 16 1.24 12.53 34.30
CA LEU A 16 0.47 12.93 33.13
C LEU A 16 1.35 13.09 31.88
N SER A 17 2.57 13.63 32.02
CA SER A 17 3.50 13.77 30.89
C SER A 17 3.94 12.41 30.33
N SER A 18 4.05 11.38 31.18
CA SER A 18 4.38 10.02 30.75
C SER A 18 3.21 9.30 30.07
N ALA A 19 1.97 9.58 30.50
CA ALA A 19 0.77 8.96 29.95
C ALA A 19 0.40 9.48 28.54
N CYS A 20 0.83 10.68 28.17
CA CYS A 20 0.66 11.23 26.81
C CYS A 20 1.83 10.90 25.87
N TYR A 21 2.90 10.26 26.35
CA TYR A 21 4.01 9.84 25.51
C TYR A 21 3.75 8.44 24.98
N ILE A 22 3.05 8.35 23.84
CA ILE A 22 2.88 7.09 23.11
C ILE A 22 4.26 6.58 22.69
N GLN A 23 4.80 5.60 23.42
CA GLN A 23 6.06 4.92 23.07
C GLN A 23 5.85 3.81 22.04
N ASN A 24 4.63 3.29 21.93
CA ASN A 24 4.23 2.30 20.94
C ASN A 24 3.57 2.99 19.75
N CYS A 25 4.31 3.87 19.07
CA CYS A 25 3.85 4.33 17.77
C CYS A 25 3.83 3.11 16.83
N PRO A 26 2.68 2.77 16.22
CA PRO A 26 2.66 1.75 15.19
C PRO A 26 3.65 2.14 14.10
N ILE A 27 4.31 1.14 13.51
CA ILE A 27 5.11 1.33 12.30
C ILE A 27 4.26 2.08 11.26
N GLY A 28 4.75 3.21 10.76
CA GLY A 28 4.07 3.97 9.69
C GLY A 28 3.43 5.32 10.08
N GLY A 29 4.18 6.23 10.71
CA GLY A 29 3.77 7.64 10.77
C GLY A 29 3.89 8.34 9.40
N LYS A 30 3.19 9.48 9.19
CA LYS A 30 3.17 10.23 7.91
C LYS A 30 4.54 10.56 7.30
N ARG A 31 5.61 10.54 8.13
CA ARG A 31 6.99 10.86 7.77
C ARG A 31 7.89 9.64 7.56
N ALA A 32 7.44 8.44 7.92
CA ALA A 32 8.22 7.20 7.74
C ALA A 32 8.22 6.72 6.27
N VAL A 33 7.38 7.31 5.42
CA VAL A 33 7.22 6.93 4.01
C VAL A 33 8.31 7.54 3.12
N LEU A 34 8.97 8.61 3.53
CA LEU A 34 9.80 9.43 2.63
C LEU A 34 11.19 8.86 2.30
N ASP A 35 11.61 7.73 2.88
CA ASP A 35 12.98 7.20 2.71
C ASP A 35 13.06 5.69 2.48
N MET A 36 11.93 5.03 2.15
CA MET A 36 11.92 3.59 1.86
C MET A 36 11.75 3.36 0.37
N ASP A 37 12.64 2.55 -0.22
CA ASP A 37 12.44 1.99 -1.56
C ASP A 37 11.05 1.35 -1.64
N ILE A 38 10.21 1.86 -2.54
CA ILE A 38 8.87 1.31 -2.78
C ILE A 38 9.04 -0.07 -3.39
N ARG A 39 8.69 -1.12 -2.64
CA ARG A 39 8.82 -2.50 -3.12
C ARG A 39 7.79 -2.80 -4.19
N LYS A 40 8.07 -3.82 -5.00
CA LYS A 40 7.06 -4.39 -5.89
C LYS A 40 6.01 -5.15 -5.07
N CYS A 41 4.74 -5.00 -5.43
CA CYS A 41 3.66 -5.77 -4.79
C CYS A 41 3.85 -7.28 -5.00
N LEU A 42 3.18 -8.09 -4.18
CA LEU A 42 3.30 -9.55 -4.19
C LEU A 42 3.03 -10.12 -5.59
N PRO A 43 3.77 -11.17 -5.98
CA PRO A 43 3.49 -11.86 -7.22
C PRO A 43 2.24 -12.75 -7.07
N CYS A 44 1.47 -12.88 -8.15
CA CYS A 44 0.20 -13.59 -8.17
C CYS A 44 -0.03 -14.30 -9.52
N GLY A 45 -1.14 -15.04 -9.62
CA GLY A 45 -1.53 -15.73 -10.85
C GLY A 45 -0.64 -16.92 -11.25
N PRO A 46 -0.91 -17.51 -12.43
CA PRO A 46 -0.21 -18.70 -12.89
C PRO A 46 1.31 -18.48 -12.95
N ARG A 47 2.06 -19.39 -12.34
CA ARG A 47 3.53 -19.34 -12.27
C ARG A 47 4.09 -18.05 -11.63
N ASN A 48 3.31 -17.33 -10.82
CA ASN A 48 3.73 -16.08 -10.18
C ASN A 48 4.18 -15.00 -11.19
N LYS A 49 3.62 -15.03 -12.41
CA LYS A 49 3.96 -14.08 -13.48
C LYS A 49 3.19 -12.75 -13.38
N GLY A 50 2.14 -12.68 -12.56
CA GLY A 50 1.38 -11.46 -12.31
C GLY A 50 1.85 -10.72 -11.06
N ARG A 51 1.28 -9.53 -10.84
CA ARG A 51 1.44 -8.69 -9.65
C ARG A 51 0.09 -8.20 -9.15
N CYS A 52 -0.01 -7.98 -7.86
CA CYS A 52 -1.22 -7.49 -7.20
C CYS A 52 -1.39 -5.98 -7.39
N PHE A 53 -2.49 -5.56 -8.00
CA PHE A 53 -2.88 -4.14 -8.15
C PHE A 53 -3.92 -3.71 -7.10
N GLY A 54 -4.53 -4.69 -6.42
CA GLY A 54 -5.51 -4.51 -5.36
C GLY A 54 -5.80 -5.85 -4.68
N PRO A 55 -6.60 -5.87 -3.60
CA PRO A 55 -6.85 -7.10 -2.83
C PRO A 55 -7.51 -8.21 -3.65
N ASN A 56 -8.22 -7.84 -4.72
CA ASN A 56 -8.90 -8.77 -5.63
C ASN A 56 -8.49 -8.55 -7.09
N VAL A 57 -7.30 -8.00 -7.36
CA VAL A 57 -6.84 -7.67 -8.71
C VAL A 57 -5.41 -8.19 -8.91
N CYS A 58 -5.24 -9.12 -9.86
CA CYS A 58 -3.95 -9.67 -10.25
C CYS A 58 -3.73 -9.51 -11.75
N CYS A 59 -2.64 -8.86 -12.17
CA CYS A 59 -2.38 -8.61 -13.59
C CYS A 59 -0.93 -8.92 -13.98
N GLY A 60 -0.71 -9.27 -15.24
CA GLY A 60 0.62 -9.39 -15.83
C GLY A 60 0.56 -9.30 -17.35
N GLU A 61 1.66 -8.84 -17.96
CA GLU A 61 1.70 -8.54 -19.40
C GLU A 61 1.29 -9.73 -20.29
N GLU A 62 1.73 -10.94 -19.96
CA GLU A 62 1.40 -12.16 -20.71
C GLU A 62 0.10 -12.84 -20.25
N LEU A 63 -0.44 -12.44 -19.09
CA LEU A 63 -1.59 -13.10 -18.45
C LEU A 63 -2.90 -12.33 -18.64
N GLY A 64 -2.82 -11.03 -18.94
CA GLY A 64 -3.94 -10.12 -18.79
C GLY A 64 -4.22 -9.83 -17.32
N CYS A 65 -5.50 -9.72 -16.96
CA CYS A 65 -5.94 -9.41 -15.59
C CYS A 65 -7.00 -10.38 -15.09
N TYR A 66 -6.83 -10.81 -13.85
CA TYR A 66 -7.76 -11.62 -13.07
C TYR A 66 -8.39 -10.76 -11.98
N LEU A 67 -9.71 -10.80 -11.89
CA LEU A 67 -10.52 -10.00 -10.96
C LEU A 67 -11.38 -10.93 -10.10
N GLY A 68 -11.13 -10.96 -8.79
CA GLY A 68 -11.91 -11.77 -7.84
C GLY A 68 -11.88 -13.28 -8.10
N THR A 69 -10.82 -13.79 -8.74
CA THR A 69 -10.64 -15.22 -9.02
C THR A 69 -9.69 -15.87 -8.02
N SER A 70 -9.45 -17.19 -8.14
CA SER A 70 -8.52 -17.90 -7.26
C SER A 70 -7.08 -17.37 -7.29
N GLU A 71 -6.69 -16.79 -8.42
CA GLU A 71 -5.40 -16.18 -8.69
C GLU A 71 -5.14 -14.92 -7.85
N THR A 72 -6.20 -14.26 -7.36
CA THR A 72 -6.12 -13.01 -6.60
C THR A 72 -6.08 -13.25 -5.08
N LEU A 73 -6.27 -14.48 -4.60
CA LEU A 73 -6.32 -14.77 -3.16
C LEU A 73 -5.05 -14.30 -2.42
N ARG A 74 -3.89 -14.46 -3.06
CA ARG A 74 -2.61 -14.02 -2.52
C ARG A 74 -2.50 -12.49 -2.39
N CYS A 75 -3.27 -11.73 -3.16
CA CYS A 75 -3.26 -10.27 -3.10
C CYS A 75 -3.93 -9.73 -1.83
N GLN A 76 -4.74 -10.54 -1.13
CA GLN A 76 -5.28 -10.14 0.17
C GLN A 76 -4.17 -10.04 1.23
N GLU A 77 -3.09 -10.82 1.11
CA GLU A 77 -1.93 -10.76 2.00
C GLU A 77 -1.29 -9.36 2.01
N GLU A 78 -1.36 -8.65 0.87
CA GLU A 78 -0.84 -7.28 0.71
C GLU A 78 -1.47 -6.31 1.72
N THR A 79 -2.75 -6.53 2.08
CA THR A 79 -3.51 -5.68 3.03
C THR A 79 -2.92 -5.72 4.44
N PHE A 80 -2.20 -6.79 4.78
CA PHE A 80 -1.60 -6.99 6.10
C PHE A 80 -0.13 -6.53 6.15
N LEU A 81 0.46 -6.15 5.02
CA LEU A 81 1.84 -5.69 4.95
C LEU A 81 1.90 -4.18 5.27
N PRO A 82 2.67 -3.77 6.30
CA PRO A 82 2.76 -2.36 6.70
C PRO A 82 3.58 -1.50 5.73
N THR A 83 4.34 -2.13 4.83
CA THR A 83 5.20 -1.47 3.83
C THR A 83 4.42 -1.22 2.53
N PRO A 84 4.45 0.02 1.98
CA PRO A 84 3.79 0.31 0.71
C PRO A 84 4.45 -0.45 -0.43
N CYS A 85 3.67 -0.72 -1.48
CA CYS A 85 4.15 -1.36 -2.69
C CYS A 85 3.55 -0.73 -3.94
N GLU A 86 4.17 -0.97 -5.09
CA GLU A 86 3.68 -0.54 -6.39
C GLU A 86 3.81 -1.68 -7.42
N ALA A 87 2.82 -1.83 -8.31
CA ALA A 87 2.75 -2.93 -9.27
C ALA A 87 3.00 -2.50 -10.72
N GLY A 88 2.58 -1.28 -11.10
CA GLY A 88 2.78 -0.70 -12.42
C GLY A 88 3.54 0.62 -12.36
N HIS A 89 4.17 1.02 -13.46
CA HIS A 89 4.98 2.25 -13.51
C HIS A 89 4.32 3.39 -14.31
N LYS A 90 3.52 3.05 -15.33
CA LYS A 90 2.88 4.03 -16.20
C LYS A 90 1.49 4.37 -15.65
N PRO A 91 1.24 5.61 -15.20
CA PRO A 91 -0.09 6.02 -14.76
C PRO A 91 -1.06 6.07 -15.94
N CYS A 92 -2.33 5.78 -15.68
CA CYS A 92 -3.40 5.78 -16.68
C CYS A 92 -4.75 6.14 -16.03
N GLY A 93 -5.70 6.58 -16.86
CA GLY A 93 -7.00 7.09 -16.42
C GLY A 93 -6.92 8.30 -15.46
N SER A 94 -8.10 8.76 -15.01
CA SER A 94 -8.22 9.90 -14.08
C SER A 94 -8.22 9.49 -12.60
N GLY A 95 -8.26 8.18 -12.31
CA GLY A 95 -8.48 7.62 -10.97
C GLY A 95 -7.23 7.15 -10.24
N GLY A 96 -6.02 7.52 -10.69
CA GLY A 96 -4.77 7.02 -10.11
C GLY A 96 -4.49 5.55 -10.44
N GLY A 97 -4.99 5.07 -11.58
CA GLY A 97 -4.69 3.73 -12.09
C GLY A 97 -3.29 3.66 -12.68
N THR A 98 -2.79 2.43 -12.84
CA THR A 98 -1.53 2.16 -13.54
C THR A 98 -1.73 1.04 -14.55
N CYS A 99 -0.95 1.09 -15.64
CA CYS A 99 -1.02 0.10 -16.70
C CYS A 99 -0.58 -1.26 -16.18
N ALA A 100 -1.47 -2.24 -16.29
CA ALA A 100 -1.32 -3.55 -15.67
C ALA A 100 -1.04 -4.66 -16.69
N ALA A 101 -1.55 -4.47 -17.91
CA ALA A 101 -1.30 -5.30 -19.09
C ALA A 101 -1.52 -4.44 -20.35
N PRO A 102 -1.13 -4.92 -21.56
CA PRO A 102 -1.34 -4.18 -22.80
C PRO A 102 -2.80 -3.77 -22.97
N GLY A 103 -3.04 -2.47 -23.07
CA GLY A 103 -4.38 -1.88 -23.24
C GLY A 103 -5.28 -1.90 -21.99
N ILE A 104 -4.74 -2.27 -20.82
CA ILE A 104 -5.52 -2.39 -19.57
C ILE A 104 -4.94 -1.49 -18.47
N CYS A 105 -5.78 -0.57 -17.98
CA CYS A 105 -5.51 0.29 -16.85
C CYS A 105 -6.20 -0.26 -15.58
N CYS A 106 -5.46 -0.47 -14.49
CA CYS A 106 -6.03 -0.99 -13.24
C CYS A 106 -5.75 -0.08 -12.04
N GLY A 107 -6.74 0.02 -11.16
CA GLY A 107 -6.61 0.53 -9.80
C GLY A 107 -6.87 -0.56 -8.76
N THR A 108 -7.07 -0.17 -7.51
CA THR A 108 -7.32 -1.11 -6.40
C THR A 108 -8.66 -1.85 -6.52
N GLU A 109 -9.67 -1.18 -7.07
CA GLU A 109 -11.05 -1.69 -7.13
C GLU A 109 -11.36 -2.45 -8.44
N GLY A 110 -10.59 -2.23 -9.50
CA GLY A 110 -10.87 -2.84 -10.79
C GLY A 110 -10.04 -2.28 -11.94
N CYS A 111 -10.37 -2.76 -13.15
CA CYS A 111 -9.65 -2.47 -14.37
C CYS A 111 -10.57 -1.97 -15.48
N LEU A 112 -10.01 -1.15 -16.36
CA LEU A 112 -10.66 -0.54 -17.50
C LEU A 112 -9.76 -0.74 -18.72
N LEU A 113 -10.35 -0.79 -19.91
CA LEU A 113 -9.56 -0.72 -21.14
C LEU A 113 -9.11 0.72 -21.37
N ASP A 114 -7.83 0.91 -21.64
CA ASP A 114 -7.21 2.21 -21.88
C ASP A 114 -6.08 2.07 -22.90
N SER A 115 -6.23 2.70 -24.06
CA SER A 115 -5.24 2.65 -25.14
C SER A 115 -3.92 3.35 -24.78
N SER A 116 -3.90 4.18 -23.73
CA SER A 116 -2.65 4.70 -23.19
C SER A 116 -1.73 3.60 -22.65
N CYS A 117 -2.27 2.42 -22.33
CA CYS A 117 -1.53 1.25 -21.86
C CYS A 117 -1.15 0.27 -22.97
N ASP A 118 -1.44 0.56 -24.23
CA ASP A 118 -0.96 -0.26 -25.33
C ASP A 118 0.58 -0.23 -25.36
N GLN A 119 1.20 -1.40 -25.55
CA GLN A 119 2.64 -1.47 -25.78
C GLN A 119 2.92 -0.75 -27.10
N GLU A 120 3.74 0.32 -27.06
CA GLU A 120 4.44 0.79 -28.25
C GLU A 120 5.29 -0.38 -28.74
N THR A 121 4.75 -1.10 -29.73
CA THR A 121 5.50 -2.07 -30.51
C THR A 121 6.52 -1.26 -31.29
N LEU A 122 7.69 -1.08 -30.68
CA LEU A 122 8.84 -0.52 -31.33
C LEU A 122 9.33 -1.58 -32.33
N PHE A 123 8.71 -1.55 -33.51
CA PHE A 123 9.15 -2.29 -34.69
C PHE A 123 10.48 -1.74 -35.20
#